data_AF-A0A7V3F5R5-F1
#
_entry.id   AF-A0A7V3F5R5-F1
#
_cell.length_a   1.000
_cell.length_b   1.000
_cell.length_c   1.000
_cell.angle_alpha   90.00
_cell.angle_beta   90.00
_cell.angle_gamma   90.00
#
_symmetry.space_group_name_H-M   'P 1'
#
loop_
_entity.id
_entity.type
_entity.pdbx_description
1 polymer ?
#
loop_
_entity_poly.entity_id
_entity_poly.type
_entity_poly.pdbx_seq_one_letter_code
_entity_poly.pdbx_strand_id
1 'polypeptide(L)'
;MNQVGRLFPAFVGIGIIIVTVVGCTIGPTRLEADYGKSVALARSGQILDPRAQHNLVPLYGFDGKAAAATIERYQASFEKPTPPPSFVISVGQGR
;
A
#
# COMPACT_ATOMS: atom_id res chain seq x y z
N MET A 1 -44.74 -15.21 42.75
CA MET A 1 -43.67 -14.22 43.02
C MET A 1 -42.41 -14.95 43.48
N ASN A 2 -41.17 -14.55 43.22
CA ASN A 2 -40.64 -13.59 42.23
C ASN A 2 -39.28 -14.04 41.62
N GLN A 3 -38.91 -15.34 41.75
CA GLN A 3 -37.61 -15.90 41.32
C GLN A 3 -37.21 -15.49 39.89
N VAL A 4 -38.11 -15.68 38.91
CA VAL A 4 -37.87 -15.34 37.49
C VAL A 4 -37.55 -13.84 37.30
N GLY A 5 -38.24 -12.96 38.03
CA GLY A 5 -38.03 -11.51 37.97
C GLY A 5 -36.71 -11.04 38.60
N ARG A 6 -36.07 -11.86 39.45
CA ARG A 6 -34.73 -11.59 40.00
C ARG A 6 -33.61 -12.14 39.11
N LEU A 7 -33.84 -13.22 38.35
CA LEU A 7 -32.84 -13.73 37.40
C LEU A 7 -32.73 -12.86 36.14
N PHE A 8 -33.84 -12.28 35.65
CA PHE A 8 -33.83 -11.45 34.44
C PHE A 8 -32.79 -10.30 34.46
N PRO A 9 -32.72 -9.42 35.48
CA PRO A 9 -31.69 -8.38 35.53
C PRO A 9 -30.28 -8.94 35.72
N ALA A 10 -30.12 -10.11 36.35
CA ALA A 10 -28.82 -10.76 36.50
C ALA A 10 -28.27 -11.26 35.15
N PHE A 11 -29.11 -11.85 34.30
CA PHE A 11 -28.72 -12.23 32.94
C PHE A 11 -28.38 -11.02 32.07
N VAL A 12 -29.13 -9.92 32.18
CA VAL A 12 -28.81 -8.66 31.48
C VAL A 12 -27.47 -8.11 31.94
N GLY A 13 -27.20 -8.08 33.26
CA GLY A 13 -25.91 -7.65 33.80
C GLY A 13 -24.73 -8.52 33.32
N ILE A 14 -24.88 -9.83 33.32
CA ILE A 14 -23.87 -10.77 32.80
C ILE A 14 -23.65 -10.54 31.29
N GLY A 15 -24.71 -10.33 30.51
CA GLY A 15 -24.61 -10.01 29.08
C GLY A 15 -23.82 -8.72 28.81
N ILE A 16 -24.05 -7.66 29.60
CA ILE A 16 -23.31 -6.39 29.50
C ILE A 16 -21.82 -6.57 29.85
N ILE A 17 -21.50 -7.38 30.86
CA ILE A 17 -20.12 -7.69 31.25
C ILE A 17 -19.42 -8.48 30.12
N ILE A 18 -20.08 -9.47 29.53
CA ILE A 18 -19.52 -10.24 28.41
C ILE A 18 -19.23 -9.33 27.21
N VAL A 19 -20.18 -8.47 26.82
CA VAL A 19 -19.99 -7.56 25.67
C VAL A 19 -18.84 -6.58 25.88
N THR A 20 -18.70 -6.01 27.08
CA THR A 20 -17.63 -5.03 27.38
C THR A 20 -16.24 -5.65 27.44
N VAL A 21 -16.10 -6.88 27.96
CA VAL A 21 -14.81 -7.60 27.98
C VAL A 21 -14.42 -8.08 26.58
N VAL A 22 -15.37 -8.60 25.79
CA VAL A 22 -15.11 -9.16 24.46
C VAL A 22 -14.83 -8.08 23.41
N GLY A 23 -15.43 -6.89 23.54
CA GLY A 23 -15.19 -5.76 22.63
C GLY A 23 -13.75 -5.22 22.62
N CYS A 24 -12.93 -5.59 23.61
CA CYS A 24 -11.56 -5.09 23.72
C CYS A 24 -10.54 -5.83 22.81
N THR A 25 -10.87 -7.00 22.27
CA THR A 25 -9.91 -7.86 21.55
C THR A 25 -10.40 -8.48 20.24
N ILE A 26 -11.69 -8.36 19.89
CA ILE A 26 -12.26 -9.01 18.69
C ILE A 26 -12.06 -8.23 17.37
N GLY A 27 -11.72 -6.94 17.43
CA GLY A 27 -11.47 -6.14 16.22
C GLY A 27 -10.03 -6.27 15.71
N PRO A 28 -9.79 -6.30 14.38
CA PRO A 28 -8.45 -6.10 13.85
C PRO A 28 -7.92 -4.75 14.32
N THR A 29 -6.68 -4.71 14.76
CA THR A 29 -5.99 -3.47 15.10
C THR A 29 -5.91 -2.54 13.88
N ARG A 30 -5.73 -1.24 14.11
CA ARG A 30 -5.50 -0.27 13.01
C ARG A 30 -4.34 -0.69 12.11
N LEU A 31 -3.30 -1.33 12.67
CA LEU A 31 -2.17 -1.84 11.92
C LEU A 31 -2.58 -3.01 11.01
N GLU A 32 -3.34 -3.98 11.51
CA GLU A 32 -3.82 -5.12 10.72
C GLU A 32 -4.82 -4.70 9.62
N ALA A 33 -5.68 -3.72 9.90
CA ALA A 33 -6.67 -3.20 8.94
C ALA A 33 -6.05 -2.44 7.75
N ASP A 34 -4.86 -1.87 7.93
CA ASP A 34 -4.13 -1.11 6.91
C ASP A 34 -2.82 -1.78 6.45
N TYR A 35 -2.52 -3.00 6.94
CA TYR A 35 -1.31 -3.75 6.59
C TYR A 35 -1.23 -3.97 5.07
N GLY A 36 -0.07 -3.65 4.49
CA GLY A 36 0.18 -3.77 3.05
C GLY A 36 -0.50 -2.72 2.17
N LYS A 37 -1.45 -1.91 2.65
CA LYS A 37 -2.10 -0.87 1.82
C LYS A 37 -1.12 0.16 1.27
N SER A 38 -0.11 0.54 2.05
CA SER A 38 0.95 1.46 1.62
C SER A 38 1.71 0.93 0.40
N VAL A 39 2.06 -0.37 0.40
CA VAL A 39 2.75 -1.05 -0.71
C VAL A 39 1.82 -1.22 -1.91
N ALA A 40 0.56 -1.59 -1.68
CA ALA A 40 -0.44 -1.69 -2.75
C ALA A 40 -0.67 -0.33 -3.44
N LEU A 41 -0.76 0.75 -2.67
CA LEU A 41 -0.93 2.11 -3.18
C LEU A 41 0.31 2.59 -3.94
N ALA A 42 1.51 2.38 -3.38
CA ALA A 42 2.77 2.70 -4.04
C ALA A 42 2.94 1.94 -5.37
N ARG A 43 2.58 0.64 -5.40
CA ARG A 43 2.57 -0.17 -6.62
C ARG A 43 1.55 0.33 -7.63
N SER A 44 0.35 0.71 -7.20
CA SER A 44 -0.68 1.23 -8.12
C SER A 44 -0.25 2.55 -8.78
N GLY A 45 0.48 3.41 -8.06
CA GLY A 45 1.07 4.63 -8.60
C GLY A 45 2.21 4.42 -9.60
N GLN A 46 2.76 3.20 -9.70
CA GLN A 46 3.76 2.81 -10.71
C GLN A 46 3.13 2.25 -11.99
N ILE A 47 1.80 2.01 -12.02
CA ILE A 47 1.11 1.50 -13.20
C ILE A 47 0.77 2.66 -14.13
N LEU A 48 1.54 2.81 -15.22
CA LEU A 48 1.37 3.88 -16.20
C LEU A 48 0.01 3.82 -16.94
N ASP A 49 -0.41 2.62 -17.37
CA ASP A 49 -1.74 2.38 -17.95
C ASP A 49 -2.30 1.04 -17.44
N PRO A 50 -3.30 1.04 -16.53
CA PRO A 50 -3.96 -0.17 -16.06
C PRO A 50 -4.69 -0.96 -17.15
N ARG A 51 -4.98 -0.34 -18.30
CA ARG A 51 -5.72 -0.96 -19.41
C ARG A 51 -4.83 -1.47 -20.54
N ALA A 52 -3.50 -1.35 -20.41
CA ALA A 52 -2.56 -1.80 -21.44
C ALA A 52 -2.78 -3.27 -21.88
N GLN A 53 -3.22 -4.14 -20.95
CA GLN A 53 -3.57 -5.54 -21.25
C GLN A 53 -4.68 -5.71 -22.30
N HIS A 54 -5.55 -4.72 -22.49
CA HIS A 54 -6.66 -4.75 -23.46
C HIS A 54 -6.26 -4.26 -24.85
N ASN A 55 -5.09 -3.62 -24.98
CA ASN A 55 -4.56 -3.14 -26.26
C ASN A 55 -3.16 -3.72 -26.51
N LEU A 56 -3.14 -4.94 -27.07
CA LEU A 56 -1.91 -5.64 -27.45
C LEU A 56 -1.42 -5.27 -28.86
N VAL A 57 -1.96 -4.21 -29.47
CA VAL A 57 -1.49 -3.74 -30.79
C VAL A 57 -0.03 -3.27 -30.66
N PRO A 58 0.89 -3.71 -31.53
CA PRO A 58 2.27 -3.27 -31.49
C PRO A 58 2.36 -1.74 -31.59
N LEU A 59 3.26 -1.14 -30.82
CA LEU A 59 3.56 0.28 -30.91
C LEU A 59 4.35 0.57 -32.20
N TYR A 60 3.64 0.93 -33.26
CA TYR A 60 4.22 1.42 -34.51
C TYR A 60 4.71 2.87 -34.35
N GLY A 61 5.82 3.22 -35.01
CA GLY A 61 6.33 4.60 -35.08
C GLY A 61 7.61 4.89 -34.30
N PHE A 62 8.20 3.91 -33.60
CA PHE A 62 9.56 4.04 -33.07
C PHE A 62 10.58 3.79 -34.20
N ASP A 63 11.28 4.85 -34.63
CA ASP A 63 12.27 4.76 -35.71
C ASP A 63 13.40 3.78 -35.37
N GLY A 64 13.85 3.00 -36.36
CA GLY A 64 14.86 1.97 -36.17
C GLY A 64 16.22 2.52 -35.73
N LYS A 65 16.61 3.73 -36.16
CA LYS A 65 17.85 4.37 -35.72
C LYS A 65 17.71 4.93 -34.30
N ALA A 66 16.57 5.54 -33.99
CA ALA A 66 16.25 5.96 -32.62
C ALA A 66 16.24 4.76 -31.64
N ALA A 67 15.72 3.60 -32.07
CA ALA A 67 15.76 2.37 -31.29
C ALA A 67 17.19 1.87 -31.04
N ALA A 68 18.01 1.75 -32.10
CA ALA A 68 19.40 1.34 -31.99
C ALA A 68 20.19 2.26 -31.03
N ALA A 69 20.10 3.58 -31.21
CA ALA A 69 20.78 4.56 -30.36
C ALA A 69 20.29 4.53 -28.89
N THR A 70 19.04 4.14 -28.64
CA THR A 70 18.51 3.98 -27.28
C THR A 70 19.10 2.75 -26.59
N ILE A 71 19.20 1.62 -27.30
CA ILE A 71 19.82 0.39 -26.78
C ILE A 71 21.32 0.57 -26.56
N GLU A 72 22.02 1.23 -27.50
CA GLU A 72 23.45 1.57 -27.37
C GLU A 72 23.71 2.45 -26.13
N ARG A 73 22.91 3.51 -25.94
CA ARG A 73 22.99 4.36 -24.74
C ARG A 73 22.72 3.60 -23.45
N TYR A 74 21.77 2.66 -23.47
CA TYR A 74 21.47 1.82 -22.31
C TYR A 74 22.67 0.91 -21.98
N GLN A 75 23.25 0.23 -22.96
CA GLN A 75 24.44 -0.62 -22.76
C GLN A 75 25.64 0.19 -22.25
N ALA A 76 25.95 1.33 -22.88
CA ALA A 76 27.04 2.22 -22.48
C ALA A 76 26.86 2.85 -21.08
N SER A 77 25.64 2.81 -20.51
CA SER A 77 25.39 3.26 -19.13
C SER A 77 25.90 2.29 -18.06
N PHE A 78 26.14 1.01 -18.41
CA PHE A 78 26.74 0.02 -17.52
C PHE A 78 28.27 -0.06 -17.64
N GLU A 79 28.83 0.40 -18.77
CA GLU A 79 30.28 0.44 -19.00
C GLU A 79 30.97 1.58 -18.25
N LYS A 80 30.26 2.69 -18.05
CA LYS A 80 30.79 3.87 -17.38
C LYS A 80 30.43 3.83 -15.90
N PRO A 81 31.40 3.93 -14.97
CA PRO A 81 31.07 4.07 -13.55
C PRO A 81 30.25 5.34 -13.35
N THR A 82 29.02 5.18 -12.83
CA THR A 82 28.11 6.30 -12.58
C THR A 82 28.80 7.32 -11.68
N PRO A 83 28.88 8.61 -12.06
CA PRO A 83 29.40 9.65 -11.18
C PRO A 83 28.65 9.63 -9.84
N PRO A 84 29.33 9.82 -8.70
CA PRO A 84 28.67 9.77 -7.40
C PRO A 84 27.55 10.82 -7.36
N PRO A 85 26.30 10.43 -7.04
CA PRO A 85 25.16 11.34 -7.10
C PRO A 85 25.32 12.47 -6.07
N SER A 86 25.30 13.71 -6.56
CA SER A 86 25.41 14.91 -5.74
C SER A 86 24.08 15.23 -5.03
N PHE A 87 23.79 14.49 -3.96
CA PHE A 87 22.61 14.74 -3.11
C PHE A 87 22.85 15.94 -2.18
N VAL A 88 22.49 17.15 -2.64
CA VAL A 88 22.28 18.30 -1.75
C VAL A 88 20.96 18.13 -1.00
N ILE A 89 21.02 17.41 0.13
CA ILE A 89 19.92 17.37 1.09
C ILE A 89 19.96 18.71 1.86
N SER A 90 19.25 19.71 1.36
CA SER A 90 18.89 20.89 2.15
C SER A 90 17.90 20.46 3.23
N VAL A 91 18.44 19.97 4.35
CA VAL A 91 17.68 19.85 5.60
C VAL A 91 17.24 21.27 5.96
N GLY A 92 15.95 21.56 5.77
CA GLY A 92 15.39 22.86 6.12
C GLY A 92 15.71 23.16 7.58
N GLN A 93 16.26 24.34 7.85
CA GLN A 93 16.44 24.80 9.23
C GLN A 93 15.07 24.80 9.91
N GLY A 94 14.92 23.91 10.89
CA GLY A 94 13.71 23.82 11.68
C GLY A 94 13.46 25.12 12.43
N ARG A 95 12.23 25.62 12.36
CA ARG A 95 11.61 26.44 13.39
C ARG A 95 10.67 25.57 14.21
#